data_AF-A0A7T7CES3-F1
#
_entry.id   AF-A0A7T7CES3-F1
#
_cell.length_a   1.000
_cell.length_b   1.000
_cell.length_c   1.000
_cell.angle_alpha   90.00
_cell.angle_beta   90.00
_cell.angle_gamma   90.00
#
_symmetry.space_group_name_H-M   'P 1'
#
loop_
_entity.id
_entity.type
_entity.pdbx_description
1 polymer ?
#
loop_
_entity_poly.entity_id
_entity_poly.type
_entity_poly.pdbx_seq_one_letter_code
_entity_poly.pdbx_strand_id
1 'polypeptide(L)'
;MFNKALLFLDRYFLSIPALKRLNQLNPLNQPSNTHMHIVTKAKTNAVAYEHPPARKGGRGRPRKKDSVVKLKELFQTHASEFETATVTLYGKEEMVHYL
;
A
#
# COMPACT_ATOMS: atom_id res chain seq x y z
N MET A 1 -21.81 -7.18 -15.31
CA MET A 1 -20.46 -6.67 -15.63
C MET A 1 -19.72 -6.51 -14.29
N PHE A 2 -18.57 -7.15 -14.10
CA PHE A 2 -17.86 -7.14 -12.81
C PHE A 2 -16.99 -5.88 -12.68
N ASN A 3 -17.58 -4.79 -12.18
CA ASN A 3 -16.90 -3.49 -12.09
C ASN A 3 -16.10 -3.32 -10.78
N LYS A 4 -16.24 -4.27 -9.86
CA LYS A 4 -15.48 -4.34 -8.61
C LYS A 4 -14.94 -5.76 -8.44
N ALA A 5 -13.66 -5.89 -8.13
CA ALA A 5 -13.02 -7.17 -7.87
C ALA A 5 -12.21 -7.10 -6.58
N LEU A 6 -12.27 -8.17 -5.79
CA LEU A 6 -11.51 -8.33 -4.56
C LEU A 6 -10.60 -9.56 -4.70
N LEU A 7 -9.29 -9.33 -4.65
CA LEU A 7 -8.28 -10.39 -4.75
C LEU A 7 -7.73 -10.70 -3.36
N PHE A 8 -7.95 -11.92 -2.90
CA PHE A 8 -7.29 -12.45 -1.71
C PHE A 8 -6.04 -13.20 -2.13
N LEU A 9 -4.88 -12.68 -1.75
CA LEU A 9 -3.59 -13.23 -2.15
C LEU A 9 -2.74 -13.54 -0.91
N ASP A 10 -1.95 -14.61 -0.99
CA ASP A 10 -0.94 -14.86 0.03
C ASP A 10 0.26 -13.91 -0.13
N ARG A 11 1.11 -13.83 0.90
CA ARG A 11 2.25 -12.89 0.98
C ARG A 11 3.17 -12.91 -0.23
N TYR A 12 3.28 -14.05 -0.92
CA TYR A 12 4.17 -14.24 -2.06
C TYR A 12 3.78 -13.42 -3.29
N PHE A 13 2.53 -12.98 -3.37
CA PHE A 13 2.03 -12.20 -4.50
C PHE A 13 2.19 -10.68 -4.30
N LEU A 14 2.51 -10.23 -3.07
CA LEU A 14 2.81 -8.82 -2.80
C LEU A 14 4.17 -8.44 -3.42
N SER A 15 4.13 -7.89 -4.63
CA SER A 15 5.30 -7.50 -5.39
C SER A 15 5.15 -6.09 -5.98
N ILE A 16 6.27 -5.42 -6.25
CA ILE A 16 6.27 -4.09 -6.89
C ILE A 16 5.53 -4.10 -8.24
N PRO A 17 5.73 -5.09 -9.14
CA PRO A 17 4.95 -5.16 -10.38
C PRO A 17 3.45 -5.30 -10.15
N ALA A 18 3.01 -6.11 -9.17
CA ALA A 18 1.59 -6.27 -8.85
C ALA A 18 0.97 -4.95 -8.35
N LEU A 19 1.65 -4.24 -7.44
CA LEU A 19 1.19 -2.93 -6.95
C LEU A 19 1.15 -1.88 -8.07
N LYS A 20 2.12 -1.88 -8.99
CA LYS A 20 2.10 -1.00 -10.16
C LYS A 20 0.91 -1.28 -11.08
N ARG A 21 0.59 -2.57 -11.30
CA ARG A 21 -0.59 -2.96 -12.08
C ARG A 21 -1.89 -2.55 -11.38
N LEU A 22 -1.98 -2.72 -10.07
CA LEU A 22 -3.11 -2.25 -9.28
C LEU A 22 -3.34 -0.74 -9.45
N ASN A 23 -2.28 0.07 -9.35
CA ASN A 23 -2.37 1.53 -9.55
C ASN A 23 -2.78 1.93 -10.98
N GLN A 24 -2.43 1.13 -12.00
CA GLN A 24 -2.88 1.36 -13.38
C GLN A 24 -4.38 1.08 -13.55
N LEU A 25 -4.91 0.08 -12.84
CA LEU A 25 -6.32 -0.28 -12.86
C LEU A 25 -7.17 0.68 -12.01
N ASN A 26 -6.58 1.25 -10.97
CA ASN A 26 -7.19 2.21 -10.05
C ASN A 26 -6.48 3.58 -10.10
N PRO A 27 -6.56 4.34 -11.21
CA PRO A 27 -5.94 5.65 -11.29
C PRO A 27 -6.61 6.62 -10.30
N LEU A 28 -5.82 7.30 -9.45
CA LEU A 28 -6.32 8.23 -8.43
C LEU A 28 -7.14 9.41 -8.99
N ASN A 29 -6.87 9.82 -10.23
CA ASN A 29 -7.40 11.06 -10.80
C ASN A 29 -8.49 10.84 -11.86
N GLN A 30 -8.90 9.59 -12.10
CA GLN A 30 -9.90 9.27 -13.12
C GLN A 30 -10.82 8.16 -12.62
N PRO A 31 -12.15 8.35 -12.67
CA PRO A 31 -13.08 7.26 -12.40
C PRO A 31 -12.91 6.18 -13.46
N SER A 32 -12.22 5.10 -13.13
CA SER A 32 -12.19 3.90 -13.96
C SER A 32 -13.48 3.11 -13.74
N ASN A 33 -14.00 2.49 -14.80
CA ASN A 33 -15.17 1.60 -14.71
C ASN A 33 -14.84 0.27 -14.00
N THR A 34 -13.62 0.11 -13.49
CA THR A 34 -13.12 -1.12 -12.87
C THR A 34 -12.27 -0.75 -11.67
N HIS A 35 -12.72 -1.13 -10.48
CA HIS A 35 -12.01 -0.89 -9.23
C HIS A 35 -11.60 -2.22 -8.60
N MET A 36 -10.30 -2.43 -8.42
CA MET A 36 -9.75 -3.69 -7.90
C MET A 36 -9.16 -3.48 -6.52
N HIS A 37 -9.51 -4.31 -5.55
CA HIS A 37 -8.90 -4.31 -4.23
C HIS A 37 -8.02 -5.56 -4.07
N ILE A 38 -6.87 -5.41 -3.40
CA ILE A 38 -6.01 -6.53 -3.01
C ILE A 38 -5.99 -6.61 -1.49
N VAL A 39 -6.34 -7.78 -0.96
CA VAL A 39 -6.15 -8.14 0.43
C VAL A 39 -5.05 -9.19 0.47
N THR A 40 -3.90 -8.83 1.05
CA THR A 40 -2.74 -9.71 1.11
C THR A 40 -1.99 -9.56 2.42
N LYS A 41 -1.33 -10.64 2.83
CA LYS A 41 -0.34 -10.57 3.91
C LYS A 41 0.88 -9.79 3.42
N ALA A 42 1.47 -8.98 4.29
CA ALA A 42 2.71 -8.26 4.05
C ALA A 42 3.74 -8.60 5.15
N LYS A 43 5.03 -8.51 4.83
CA LYS A 43 6.06 -8.64 5.86
C LYS A 43 6.07 -7.39 6.74
N THR A 44 6.18 -7.58 8.05
CA THR A 44 6.28 -6.47 9.03
C THR A 44 7.46 -5.53 8.78
N ASN A 45 8.55 -6.05 8.19
CA ASN A 45 9.72 -5.26 7.82
C ASN A 45 9.69 -4.73 6.38
N ALA A 46 8.52 -4.70 5.73
CA ALA A 46 8.37 -4.10 4.41
C ALA A 46 8.69 -2.59 4.47
N VAL A 47 9.47 -2.15 3.48
CA VAL A 47 9.91 -0.76 3.36
C VAL A 47 9.58 -0.18 1.98
N ALA A 48 9.13 1.07 1.98
CA ALA A 48 9.09 1.94 0.82
C ALA A 48 10.21 2.99 0.94
N TYR A 49 10.34 3.82 -0.08
CA TYR A 49 11.30 4.91 -0.09
C TYR A 49 10.61 6.16 -0.64
N GLU A 50 10.91 7.29 -0.03
CA GLU A 50 10.50 8.59 -0.58
C GLU A 50 11.20 8.85 -1.92
N HIS A 51 10.59 9.74 -2.70
CA HIS A 51 11.19 10.21 -3.95
C HIS A 51 12.47 10.99 -3.64
N PRO A 52 13.59 10.70 -4.36
CA PRO A 52 14.81 11.46 -4.19
C PRO A 52 14.58 12.94 -4.53
N PRO A 53 15.19 13.88 -3.78
CA PRO A 53 15.14 15.29 -4.12
C PRO A 53 15.79 15.52 -5.47
N ALA A 54 15.47 16.67 -6.08
CA ALA A 54 16.09 17.08 -7.34
C ALA A 54 17.62 16.98 -7.26
N ARG A 55 18.23 16.50 -8.35
CA ARG A 55 19.67 16.26 -8.40
C ARG A 55 20.43 17.55 -8.07
N LYS A 56 21.14 17.56 -6.95
CA LYS A 56 22.14 18.60 -6.65
C LYS A 56 23.33 18.42 -7.61
N GLY A 57 23.87 19.52 -8.13
CA GLY A 57 25.03 19.50 -9.02
C GLY A 57 26.21 18.76 -8.40
N GLY A 58 26.96 18.00 -9.20
CA GLY A 58 28.12 17.25 -8.73
C GLY A 58 28.43 15.97 -9.52
N ARG A 59 29.67 15.49 -9.34
CA ARG A 59 30.11 14.18 -9.86
C ARG A 59 29.48 13.05 -9.06
N GLY A 60 29.16 11.94 -9.74
CA GLY A 60 28.59 10.73 -9.13
C GLY A 60 27.18 10.40 -9.60
N ARG A 61 26.73 9.18 -9.28
CA ARG A 61 25.39 8.70 -9.63
C ARG A 61 24.33 9.36 -8.74
N PRO A 62 23.25 9.95 -9.30
CA PRO A 62 22.15 10.45 -8.51
C PRO A 62 21.54 9.36 -7.62
N ARG A 63 21.06 9.76 -6.43
CA ARG A 63 20.29 8.87 -5.56
C ARG A 63 19.02 8.43 -6.27
N LYS A 64 18.70 7.14 -6.19
CA LYS A 64 17.45 6.57 -6.74
C LYS A 64 16.27 6.62 -5.77
N LYS A 65 16.56 6.76 -4.47
CA LYS A 65 15.67 6.60 -3.33
C LYS A 65 16.15 7.58 -2.26
N ASP A 66 15.23 8.16 -1.50
CA ASP A 66 15.57 8.97 -0.32
C ASP A 66 15.32 8.21 0.98
N SER A 67 14.67 8.86 1.95
CA SER A 67 14.30 8.31 3.25
C SER A 67 13.58 6.97 3.12
N VAL A 68 13.92 6.06 4.02
CA VAL A 68 13.24 4.77 4.14
C VAL A 68 11.95 4.99 4.91
N VAL A 69 10.83 4.53 4.36
CA VAL A 69 9.53 4.53 5.04
C VAL A 69 9.19 3.09 5.38
N LYS A 70 9.15 2.75 6.67
CA LYS A 70 8.69 1.43 7.11
C LYS A 70 7.18 1.39 7.10
N LEU A 71 6.61 0.43 6.38
CA LEU A 71 5.16 0.35 6.20
C LEU A 71 4.42 0.19 7.53
N LYS A 72 4.99 -0.57 8.48
CA LYS A 72 4.43 -0.74 9.81
C LYS A 72 4.31 0.58 10.58
N GLU A 73 5.35 1.42 10.52
CA GLU A 73 5.38 2.69 11.25
C GLU A 73 4.37 3.67 10.62
N LEU A 74 4.19 3.62 9.30
CA LEU A 74 3.22 4.45 8.58
C LEU A 74 1.78 4.28 9.11
N PHE A 75 1.35 3.04 9.38
CA PHE A 75 0.04 2.77 9.99
C PHE A 75 -0.12 3.36 11.39
N GLN A 76 0.98 3.51 12.14
CA GLN A 76 0.96 4.09 13.49
C GLN A 76 0.98 5.62 13.44
N THR A 77 1.86 6.19 12.61
CA THR A 77 2.00 7.64 12.46
C THR A 77 0.74 8.29 11.88
N HIS A 78 0.06 7.59 10.96
CA HIS A 78 -1.18 8.06 10.33
C HIS A 78 -2.43 7.43 10.95
N ALA A 79 -2.36 6.89 12.17
CA ALA A 79 -3.48 6.17 12.78
C ALA A 79 -4.78 6.98 12.85
N SER A 80 -4.68 8.31 12.99
CA SER A 80 -5.82 9.23 12.98
C SER A 80 -6.58 9.31 11.66
N GLU A 81 -5.96 8.87 10.56
CA GLU A 81 -6.61 8.82 9.24
C GLU A 81 -7.49 7.58 9.10
N PHE A 82 -7.24 6.52 9.89
CA PHE A 82 -7.95 5.25 9.77
C PHE A 82 -9.25 5.22 10.59
N GLU A 83 -10.30 4.65 9.99
CA GLU A 83 -11.52 4.27 10.70
C GLU A 83 -11.28 3.02 11.54
N THR A 84 -12.03 2.88 12.64
CA THR A 84 -11.95 1.73 13.54
C THR A 84 -13.26 0.97 13.53
N ALA A 85 -13.19 -0.34 13.35
CA ALA A 85 -14.33 -1.24 13.45
C ALA A 85 -14.02 -2.42 14.38
N THR A 86 -15.04 -2.87 15.11
CA THR A 86 -14.99 -4.14 15.84
C THR A 86 -15.60 -5.21 14.95
N VAL A 87 -14.83 -6.26 14.68
CA VAL A 87 -15.25 -7.38 13.82
C VAL A 87 -15.08 -8.70 14.55
N THR A 88 -16.00 -9.64 14.35
CA THR A 88 -15.83 -11.00 14.87
C THR A 88 -14.98 -11.81 13.90
N LEU A 89 -13.71 -12.05 14.26
CA LEU A 89 -12.77 -12.87 13.49
C LEU A 89 -12.51 -14.17 14.25
N TYR A 90 -12.78 -15.30 13.60
CA TYR A 90 -12.55 -16.64 14.16
C TYR A 90 -13.20 -16.86 15.54
N GLY A 91 -14.40 -16.30 15.74
CA GLY A 91 -15.14 -16.42 17.00
C GLY A 91 -14.64 -15.51 18.14
N LYS A 92 -13.74 -14.57 17.84
CA LYS A 92 -13.29 -13.53 18.78
C LYS A 92 -13.61 -12.15 18.22
N GLU A 93 -13.94 -11.22 19.11
CA GLU A 93 -14.02 -9.82 18.75
C GLU A 93 -12.62 -9.25 18.62
N GLU A 94 -12.33 -8.68 17.46
CA GLU A 94 -11.05 -8.05 17.13
C GLU A 94 -11.31 -6.64 16.65
N MET A 95 -10.46 -5.70 17.08
CA MET A 95 -10.49 -4.32 16.62
C MET A 95 -9.59 -4.18 15.40
N VAL A 96 -10.12 -3.65 14.30
CA VAL A 96 -9.40 -3.45 13.04
C VAL A 96 -9.46 -1.99 12.60
N HIS A 97 -8.39 -1.56 11.91
CA HIS A 97 -8.28 -0.21 11.34
C HIS A 97 -8.25 -0.27 9.80
N TYR A 98 -9.01 0.59 9.13
CA TYR A 98 -9.09 0.64 7.65
C TYR A 98 -9.26 2.07 7.11
N LEU A 99 -9.05 2.24 5.79
CA LEU A 99 -9.16 3.50 5.04
C LEU A 99 -9.95 3.27 3.75
#